data_AF-A0A7C5G6Q9-F1
#
_entry.id   AF-A0A7C5G6Q9-F1
#
_cell.length_a   1.000
_cell.length_b   1.000
_cell.length_c   1.000
_cell.angle_alpha   90.00
_cell.angle_beta   90.00
_cell.angle_gamma   90.00
#
_symmetry.space_group_name_H-M   'P 1'
#
loop_
_entity.id
_entity.type
_entity.pdbx_description
1 polymer ?
#
loop_
_entity_poly.entity_id
_entity_poly.type
_entity_poly.pdbx_seq_one_letter_code
_entity_poly.pdbx_strand_id
1 'polypeptide(L)'
;MRNIFTSLFIILLLAGCSSSTKLLQKGEYDAAIDKSIKKLLKDADNPKEINILDRAYKLANERDRNVIEELKLSGQPDVWEDAFRRYSNLRNRQERVSRLPRE
;
A
#
# COMPACT_ATOMS: atom_id res chain seq x y z
N MET A 1 36.09 0.17 13.80
CA MET A 1 35.34 -0.35 12.62
C MET A 1 34.35 -1.46 12.98
N ARG A 2 34.72 -2.50 13.74
CA ARG A 2 33.80 -3.59 14.14
C ARG A 2 32.50 -3.13 14.84
N ASN A 3 32.59 -2.08 15.67
CA ASN A 3 31.45 -1.56 16.43
C ASN A 3 30.51 -0.65 15.60
N ILE A 4 30.98 -0.14 14.45
CA ILE A 4 30.15 0.69 13.54
C ILE A 4 29.21 -0.22 12.75
N PHE A 5 29.71 -1.38 12.29
CA PHE A 5 28.89 -2.39 11.61
C PHE A 5 27.79 -2.97 12.52
N THR A 6 28.07 -3.17 13.81
CA THR A 6 27.06 -3.65 14.77
C THR A 6 25.99 -2.60 15.06
N SER A 7 26.36 -1.33 15.21
CA SER A 7 25.39 -0.25 15.39
C SER A 7 24.53 0.00 14.15
N LEU A 8 25.12 -0.12 12.95
CA LEU A 8 24.39 -0.02 11.69
C LEU A 8 23.37 -1.16 11.52
N PHE A 9 23.72 -2.37 11.95
CA PHE A 9 22.83 -3.54 11.93
C PHE A 9 21.62 -3.36 12.86
N ILE A 10 21.81 -2.79 14.06
CA ILE A 10 20.72 -2.53 15.01
C ILE A 10 19.74 -1.46 14.49
N ILE A 11 20.23 -0.41 13.84
CA ILE A 11 19.37 0.63 13.25
C ILE A 11 18.52 0.05 12.11
N LEU A 12 19.08 -0.87 11.31
CA LEU A 12 18.37 -1.54 10.22
C LEU A 12 17.21 -2.42 10.74
N LEU A 13 17.38 -3.05 11.91
CA LEU A 13 16.32 -3.87 12.54
C LEU A 13 15.12 -3.03 13.03
N LEU A 14 15.33 -1.76 13.37
CA LEU A 14 14.26 -0.88 13.88
C LEU A 14 13.43 -0.22 12.77
N ALA A 15 13.90 -0.21 11.52
CA ALA A 15 13.21 0.44 10.40
C ALA A 15 11.88 -0.24 9.98
N GLY A 16 11.59 -1.46 10.46
CA GLY A 16 10.43 -2.26 10.03
C GLY A 16 9.14 -2.13 10.86
N CYS A 17 9.15 -1.38 11.96
CA CYS A 17 8.06 -1.41 12.96
C CYS A 17 6.95 -0.37 12.77
N SER A 18 6.68 0.08 11.54
CA SER A 18 5.52 0.96 11.29
C SER A 18 4.19 0.21 11.43
N SER A 19 3.24 0.79 12.16
CA SER A 19 1.86 0.30 12.28
C SER A 19 1.06 0.67 11.03
N SER A 20 0.03 -0.12 10.71
CA SER A 20 -0.89 0.15 9.59
C SER A 20 -1.55 1.54 9.71
N THR A 21 -1.90 1.96 10.93
CA THR A 21 -2.40 3.32 11.21
C THR A 21 -1.39 4.41 10.85
N LYS A 22 -0.12 4.24 11.25
CA LYS A 22 0.93 5.24 10.97
C LYS A 22 1.22 5.34 9.47
N LEU A 23 1.21 4.21 8.77
CA LEU A 23 1.37 4.16 7.31
C LEU A 23 0.22 4.90 6.61
N LEU A 24 -1.02 4.65 7.03
CA LEU A 24 -2.20 5.36 6.51
C LEU A 24 -2.09 6.87 6.73
N GLN A 25 -1.75 7.31 7.95
CA GLN A 25 -1.61 8.73 8.29
C GLN A 25 -0.50 9.42 7.49
N LYS A 26 0.56 8.70 7.12
CA LYS A 26 1.66 9.19 6.29
C LYS A 26 1.35 9.23 4.80
N GLY A 27 0.20 8.73 4.36
CA GLY A 27 -0.13 8.63 2.93
C GLY A 27 0.51 7.43 2.22
N GLU A 28 1.16 6.53 2.97
CA GLU A 28 1.79 5.29 2.49
C GLU A 28 0.73 4.19 2.33
N TYR A 29 -0.27 4.41 1.46
CA TYR A 29 -1.47 3.57 1.40
C TYR A 29 -1.20 2.12 0.99
N ASP A 30 -0.33 1.87 0.02
CA ASP A 30 0.04 0.48 -0.37
C ASP A 30 0.66 -0.30 0.78
N ALA A 31 1.57 0.33 1.53
CA ALA A 31 2.18 -0.29 2.70
C ALA A 31 1.13 -0.53 3.81
N ALA A 32 0.19 0.41 3.99
CA ALA A 32 -0.92 0.24 4.93
C ALA A 32 -1.84 -0.93 4.53
N ILE A 33 -2.17 -1.07 3.24
CA ILE A 33 -2.93 -2.20 2.68
C ILE A 33 -2.22 -3.51 3.00
N ASP A 34 -0.94 -3.63 2.65
CA ASP A 34 -0.18 -4.86 2.83
C ASP A 34 -0.02 -5.24 4.30
N LYS A 35 0.20 -4.26 5.18
CA LYS A 35 0.26 -4.47 6.63
C LYS A 35 -1.08 -4.94 7.19
N SER A 36 -2.18 -4.35 6.74
CA SER A 36 -3.54 -4.69 7.21
C SER A 36 -3.94 -6.09 6.74
N ILE A 37 -3.69 -6.43 5.47
CA ILE A 37 -3.91 -7.79 4.93
C ILE A 37 -3.14 -8.83 5.75
N LYS A 38 -1.85 -8.61 6.03
CA LYS A 38 -1.05 -9.54 6.85
C LYS A 38 -1.61 -9.78 8.25
N LYS A 39 -2.32 -8.80 8.82
CA LYS A 39 -2.97 -8.93 10.14
C LYS A 39 -4.33 -9.61 10.02
N LEU A 40 -5.13 -9.25 9.01
CA LEU A 40 -6.43 -9.85 8.73
C LEU A 40 -6.34 -11.33 8.33
N LEU A 41 -5.23 -11.74 7.71
CA LEU A 41 -4.97 -13.17 7.48
C LEU A 41 -4.75 -13.97 8.77
N LYS A 42 -4.44 -13.30 9.90
CA LYS A 42 -4.27 -13.94 11.22
C LYS A 42 -5.52 -13.82 12.09
N ASP A 43 -6.25 -12.71 11.93
CA ASP A 43 -7.42 -12.32 12.70
C ASP A 43 -8.37 -11.59 11.76
N ALA A 44 -9.22 -12.34 11.06
CA ALA A 44 -10.06 -11.84 9.97
C ALA A 44 -11.09 -10.81 10.46
N ASP A 45 -11.53 -10.93 11.71
CA ASP A 45 -12.58 -10.10 12.30
C ASP A 45 -12.04 -8.84 12.97
N ASN A 46 -10.74 -8.53 12.79
CA ASN A 46 -10.12 -7.37 13.43
C ASN A 46 -10.71 -6.05 12.91
N PRO A 47 -11.57 -5.35 13.67
CA PRO A 47 -12.33 -4.22 13.14
C PRO A 47 -11.44 -3.03 12.80
N LYS A 48 -10.33 -2.88 13.53
CA LYS A 48 -9.35 -1.81 13.29
C LYS A 48 -8.64 -2.01 11.95
N GLU A 49 -8.18 -3.21 11.66
CA GLU A 49 -7.45 -3.49 10.43
C GLU A 49 -8.40 -3.53 9.22
N ILE A 50 -9.65 -3.97 9.39
CA ILE A 50 -10.70 -3.83 8.37
C ILE A 50 -10.89 -2.35 7.99
N ASN A 51 -11.04 -1.46 8.98
CA ASN A 51 -11.23 -0.03 8.73
C ASN A 51 -10.00 0.61 8.06
N ILE A 52 -8.79 0.27 8.51
CA ILE A 52 -7.56 0.80 7.91
C ILE A 52 -7.42 0.31 6.47
N LEU A 53 -7.69 -0.97 6.21
CA LEU A 53 -7.64 -1.54 4.87
C LEU A 53 -8.63 -0.83 3.94
N ASP A 54 -9.90 -0.67 4.34
CA ASP A 54 -10.93 0.00 3.55
C ASP A 54 -10.52 1.43 3.18
N ARG A 55 -10.05 2.21 4.17
CA ARG A 55 -9.62 3.60 3.94
C ARG A 55 -8.39 3.68 3.04
N ALA A 56 -7.36 2.87 3.31
CA ALA A 56 -6.14 2.86 2.50
C ALA A 56 -6.41 2.42 1.06
N TYR A 57 -7.26 1.41 0.87
CA TYR A 57 -7.65 0.90 -0.43
C TYR A 57 -8.40 1.96 -1.26
N LYS A 58 -9.38 2.64 -0.66
CA LYS A 58 -10.13 3.73 -1.30
C LYS A 58 -9.20 4.86 -1.74
N LEU A 59 -8.36 5.37 -0.82
CA LEU A 59 -7.46 6.49 -1.09
C LEU A 59 -6.38 6.14 -2.12
N ALA A 60 -5.83 4.92 -2.09
CA ALA A 60 -4.85 4.49 -3.08
C ALA A 60 -5.46 4.38 -4.48
N ASN A 61 -6.69 3.85 -4.57
CA ASN A 61 -7.38 3.70 -5.84
C ASN A 61 -7.85 5.04 -6.41
N GLU A 62 -8.34 5.94 -5.56
CA GLU A 62 -8.67 7.31 -5.95
C GLU A 62 -7.45 8.03 -6.51
N ARG A 63 -6.30 7.97 -5.81
CA ARG A 63 -5.04 8.55 -6.29
C ARG A 63 -4.67 8.06 -7.69
N ASP A 64 -4.67 6.75 -7.92
CA ASP A 64 -4.28 6.21 -9.21
C ASP A 64 -5.32 6.48 -10.31
N ARG A 65 -6.62 6.53 -9.98
CA ARG A 65 -7.68 6.90 -10.93
C ARG A 65 -7.57 8.35 -11.36
N ASN A 66 -7.35 9.28 -10.44
CA ASN A 66 -7.18 10.69 -10.75
C ASN A 66 -6.00 10.90 -11.70
N VAL A 67 -4.86 10.23 -11.43
CA VAL A 67 -3.70 10.28 -12.34
C VAL A 67 -4.04 9.69 -13.71
N ILE A 68 -4.78 8.58 -13.78
CA ILE A 68 -5.21 8.02 -15.07
C ILE A 68 -6.09 9.01 -15.85
N GLU A 69 -7.00 9.72 -15.17
CA GLU A 69 -7.85 10.74 -15.79
C GLU A 69 -7.02 11.92 -16.32
N GLU A 70 -6.09 12.44 -15.52
CA GLU A 70 -5.16 13.49 -15.93
C GLU A 70 -4.32 13.07 -17.14
N LEU A 71 -3.77 11.85 -17.14
CA LEU A 71 -2.99 11.31 -18.25
C LEU A 71 -3.82 11.19 -19.53
N LYS A 72 -5.10 10.79 -19.43
CA LYS A 72 -6.00 10.71 -20.59
C LYS A 72 -6.32 12.09 -21.17
N LEU A 73 -6.40 13.11 -20.32
CA LEU A 73 -6.70 14.48 -20.73
C LEU A 73 -5.46 15.23 -21.24
N SER A 74 -4.25 14.76 -20.97
CA SER A 74 -2.99 15.47 -21.30
C SER A 74 -2.73 15.58 -22.81
N GLY A 75 -3.26 14.66 -23.62
CA GLY A 75 -3.01 14.59 -25.07
C GLY A 75 -1.59 14.17 -25.47
N GLN A 76 -0.74 13.79 -24.51
CA GLN A 76 0.64 13.37 -24.80
C GLN A 76 0.68 11.90 -25.26
N PRO A 77 1.46 11.56 -26.30
CA PRO A 77 1.48 10.20 -26.86
C PRO A 77 2.20 9.17 -25.97
N ASP A 78 3.01 9.60 -25.01
CA ASP A 78 3.86 8.77 -24.14
C ASP A 78 3.22 8.41 -22.79
N VAL A 79 1.95 8.81 -22.54
CA VAL A 79 1.26 8.53 -21.27
C VAL A 79 0.85 7.08 -21.05
N TRP A 80 0.88 6.24 -22.10
CA TRP A 80 0.29 4.91 -22.05
C TRP A 80 1.01 3.95 -21.10
N GLU A 81 2.33 4.07 -20.99
CA GLU A 81 3.12 3.27 -20.03
C GLU A 81 2.72 3.62 -18.59
N ASP A 82 2.60 4.91 -18.29
CA ASP A 82 2.19 5.41 -16.99
C ASP A 82 0.77 4.98 -16.65
N ALA A 83 -0.17 5.18 -17.56
CA ALA A 83 -1.55 4.74 -17.39
C ALA A 83 -1.63 3.22 -17.16
N PHE A 84 -0.89 2.42 -17.94
CA PHE A 84 -0.83 0.97 -17.77
C PHE A 84 -0.30 0.58 -16.39
N ARG A 85 0.75 1.25 -15.90
CA ARG A 85 1.30 1.02 -14.56
C ARG A 85 0.28 1.34 -13.48
N ARG A 86 -0.47 2.44 -13.60
CA ARG A 86 -1.56 2.79 -12.67
C ARG A 86 -2.68 1.75 -12.68
N TYR A 87 -3.14 1.32 -13.85
CA TYR A 87 -4.13 0.25 -13.97
C TYR A 87 -3.63 -1.07 -13.37
N SER A 88 -2.37 -1.39 -13.59
CA SER A 88 -1.74 -2.57 -12.99
C SER A 88 -1.72 -2.49 -11.47
N ASN A 89 -1.43 -1.32 -10.89
CA ASN A 89 -1.50 -1.12 -9.44
C ASN A 89 -2.91 -1.33 -8.88
N LEU A 90 -3.94 -0.80 -9.55
CA LEU A 90 -5.34 -1.01 -9.18
C LEU A 90 -5.68 -2.51 -9.15
N ARG A 91 -5.33 -3.23 -10.21
CA ARG A 91 -5.54 -4.69 -10.30
C ARG A 91 -4.78 -5.43 -9.19
N ASN A 92 -3.50 -5.12 -9.02
CA ASN A 92 -2.65 -5.78 -8.02
C ASN A 92 -3.19 -5.58 -6.60
N ARG A 93 -3.73 -4.39 -6.26
CA ARG A 93 -4.37 -4.18 -4.95
C ARG A 93 -5.60 -5.07 -4.79
N GLN A 94 -6.47 -5.12 -5.79
CA GLN A 94 -7.66 -5.96 -5.77
C GLN A 94 -7.31 -7.45 -5.60
N GLU A 95 -6.27 -7.93 -6.27
CA GLU A 95 -5.76 -9.30 -6.14
C GLU A 95 -5.16 -9.61 -4.76
N ARG A 96 -4.54 -8.62 -4.09
CA ARG A 96 -4.04 -8.82 -2.72
C ARG A 96 -5.19 -8.89 -1.73
N VAL A 97 -6.18 -8.00 -1.86
CA VAL A 97 -7.36 -7.96 -0.97
C VAL A 97 -8.24 -9.20 -1.15
N SER A 98 -8.38 -9.73 -2.37
CA SER A 98 -9.23 -10.89 -2.66
C SER A 98 -8.77 -12.20 -2.00
N ARG A 99 -7.57 -12.23 -1.42
CA ARG A 99 -7.00 -13.37 -0.67
C ARG A 99 -7.50 -13.47 0.76
N LEU A 100 -8.15 -12.42 1.28
CA LEU A 100 -8.75 -12.47 2.60
C LEU A 100 -9.90 -13.48 2.61
N PRO A 101 -10.11 -14.21 3.73
CA PRO A 101 -11.29 -15.06 3.88
C PRO A 101 -12.56 -14.27 3.59
N ARG A 102 -13.50 -14.89 2.86
CA ARG A 102 -14.84 -14.37 2.67
C ARG A 102 -15.76 -15.23 3.53
N GLU A 103 -16.61 -14.57 4.31
CA GLU A 103 -17.70 -15.24 5.04
C GLU A 103 -18.58 -16.07 4.11
#